data_AF-A0A2N9M2H5-F1
#
_entry.id   AF-A0A2N9M2H5-F1
#
_cell.length_a   1.000
_cell.length_b   1.000
_cell.length_c   1.000
_cell.angle_alpha   90.00
_cell.angle_beta   90.00
_cell.angle_gamma   90.00
#
_symmetry.space_group_name_H-M   'P 1'
#
loop_
_entity.id
_entity.type
_entity.pdbx_description
1 polymer ?
#
loop_
_entity_poly.entity_id
_entity_poly.type
_entity_poly.pdbx_seq_one_letter_code
_entity_poly.pdbx_strand_id
1 'polypeptide(L)'
;MKPRYALGSAALMIGSAVNYFGDRLLGVRIEFFHGLSTFSGAWMLDVFIVPFVAGLVVAWIFGQGGKWLCYFPPLFVRCLAYAQIALFEQVPPGNALIPLGWWGFFVILVMESAAFGGILGEVFIKRIYTRPASAKLASMPPPDAKP
;
A
#
# COMPACT_ATOMS: atom_id res chain seq x y z
N MET A 1 -14.91 9.86 21.44
CA MET A 1 -14.77 9.71 19.97
C MET A 1 -14.19 8.33 19.70
N LYS A 2 -14.77 7.57 18.76
CA LYS A 2 -14.44 6.14 18.56
C LYS A 2 -12.95 5.99 18.17
N PRO A 3 -12.12 5.28 18.95
CA PRO A 3 -10.66 5.21 18.74
C PRO A 3 -10.27 4.68 17.37
N ARG A 4 -11.17 3.93 16.71
CA ARG A 4 -10.96 3.38 15.37
C ARG A 4 -10.86 4.43 14.25
N TYR A 5 -11.60 5.54 14.31
CA TYR A 5 -11.50 6.56 13.27
C TYR A 5 -10.17 7.32 13.35
N ALA A 6 -9.74 7.68 14.58
CA ALA A 6 -8.45 8.31 14.80
C ALA A 6 -7.28 7.40 14.36
N LEU A 7 -7.37 6.10 14.64
CA LEU A 7 -6.42 5.09 14.17
C LEU A 7 -6.39 4.97 12.64
N GLY A 8 -7.55 5.01 11.98
CA GLY A 8 -7.64 4.98 10.52
C GLY A 8 -7.02 6.21 9.88
N SER A 9 -7.31 7.40 10.41
CA SER A 9 -6.70 8.66 9.96
C SER A 9 -5.18 8.64 10.16
N ALA A 10 -4.70 8.17 11.31
CA ALA A 10 -3.27 8.04 11.58
C ALA A 10 -2.60 7.05 10.62
N ALA A 11 -3.21 5.89 10.38
CA ALA A 11 -2.68 4.89 9.45
C ALA A 11 -2.61 5.44 8.01
N LEU A 12 -3.63 6.18 7.58
CA LEU A 12 -3.65 6.82 6.27
C LEU A 12 -2.53 7.87 6.15
N MET A 13 -2.38 8.74 7.14
CA MET A 13 -1.32 9.76 7.14
C MET A 13 0.08 9.14 7.13
N ILE A 14 0.30 8.09 7.93
CA ILE A 14 1.59 7.39 7.99
C ILE A 14 1.85 6.65 6.67
N GLY A 15 0.86 5.94 6.11
CA GLY A 15 0.99 5.29 4.80
C GLY A 15 1.27 6.28 3.67
N SER A 16 0.67 7.48 3.73
CA SER A 16 0.90 8.54 2.75
C SER A 16 2.30 9.11 2.90
N ALA A 17 2.78 9.29 4.14
CA ALA A 17 4.14 9.71 4.40
C ALA A 17 5.17 8.70 3.86
N VAL A 18 4.94 7.40 4.05
CA VAL A 18 5.83 6.35 3.51
C VAL A 18 5.93 6.43 1.98
N ASN A 19 4.80 6.61 1.28
CA ASN A 19 4.84 6.79 -0.18
C ASN A 19 5.58 8.08 -0.57
N TYR A 20 5.23 9.21 0.04
CA TYR A 20 5.85 10.50 -0.27
C TYR A 20 7.37 10.51 -0.05
N PHE A 21 7.84 9.92 1.07
CA PHE A 21 9.26 9.81 1.34
C PHE A 21 9.94 8.75 0.48
N GLY A 22 9.24 7.67 0.09
CA GLY A 22 9.73 6.68 -0.86
C GLY A 22 10.05 7.31 -2.22
N ASP A 23 9.11 8.09 -2.76
CA ASP A 23 9.29 8.84 -4.01
C ASP A 23 10.52 9.74 -3.92
N ARG A 24 10.67 10.46 -2.80
CA ARG A 24 11.77 11.40 -2.60
C ARG A 24 13.12 10.73 -2.37
N LEU A 25 13.14 9.56 -1.73
CA LEU A 25 14.35 8.78 -1.50
C LEU A 25 14.86 8.15 -2.79
N LEU A 26 13.96 7.62 -3.60
CA LEU A 26 14.29 7.04 -4.90
C LEU A 26 14.54 8.10 -5.96
N GLY A 27 14.09 9.34 -5.73
CA GLY A 27 14.20 10.45 -6.67
C GLY A 27 13.36 10.22 -7.92
N VAL A 28 12.37 9.32 -7.85
CA VAL A 28 11.52 8.96 -8.98
C VAL A 28 10.22 9.73 -8.89
N ARG A 29 9.77 10.24 -10.04
CA ARG A 29 8.44 10.80 -10.20
C ARG A 29 7.74 10.02 -11.29
N ILE A 30 6.75 9.22 -10.89
CA ILE A 30 5.99 8.35 -11.81
C ILE A 30 5.23 9.17 -12.84
N GLU A 31 4.94 10.44 -12.56
CA GLU A 31 4.21 11.36 -13.43
C GLU A 31 5.03 11.84 -14.64
N PHE A 32 6.35 11.74 -14.57
CA PHE A 32 7.23 12.16 -15.67
C PHE A 32 7.57 10.98 -16.58
N PHE A 33 7.51 11.26 -17.88
CA PHE A 33 7.93 10.35 -18.94
C PHE A 33 9.12 10.93 -19.68
N HIS A 34 10.20 10.15 -19.74
CA HIS A 34 11.42 10.49 -20.47
C HIS A 34 11.88 9.34 -21.38
N GLY A 35 10.93 8.56 -21.91
CA GLY A 35 11.18 7.42 -22.80
C GLY A 35 11.47 6.11 -22.05
N LEU A 36 12.18 5.17 -22.68
CA LEU A 36 12.47 3.84 -22.10
C LEU A 36 13.33 3.90 -20.83
N SER A 37 14.09 4.99 -20.62
CA SER A 37 14.85 5.22 -19.40
C SER A 37 13.97 5.47 -18.17
N THR A 38 12.66 5.73 -18.36
CA THR A 38 11.68 5.87 -17.27
C THR A 38 11.55 4.58 -16.47
N PHE A 39 11.63 3.43 -17.14
CA PHE A 39 11.50 2.10 -16.54
C PHE A 39 12.82 1.61 -15.91
N SER A 40 13.36 2.41 -15.00
CA SER A 40 14.56 2.06 -14.24
C SER A 40 14.23 1.11 -13.08
N GLY A 41 15.25 0.47 -12.50
CA GLY A 41 15.07 -0.33 -11.29
C GLY A 41 14.49 0.48 -10.13
N ALA A 42 14.87 1.75 -9.99
CA ALA A 42 14.31 2.65 -8.98
C ALA A 42 12.81 2.90 -9.21
N TRP A 43 12.38 3.04 -10.47
CA TRP A 43 10.97 3.18 -10.81
C TRP A 43 10.17 1.94 -10.47
N MET A 44 10.69 0.74 -10.74
CA MET A 44 10.04 -0.51 -10.30
C MET A 44 9.93 -0.59 -8.77
N LEU A 45 10.96 -0.20 -8.03
CA LEU A 45 10.90 -0.18 -6.57
C LEU A 45 9.83 0.81 -6.07
N ASP A 46 9.71 1.95 -6.73
CA ASP A 46 8.72 2.98 -6.38
C ASP A 46 7.28 2.55 -6.71
N VAL A 47 7.09 1.82 -7.81
CA VAL A 47 5.77 1.33 -8.24
C VAL A 47 5.30 0.14 -7.42
N PHE A 48 6.21 -0.75 -7.01
CA PHE A 48 5.85 -2.01 -6.37
C PHE A 48 6.21 -2.07 -4.89
N ILE A 49 7.46 -1.77 -4.54
CA ILE A 49 7.97 -2.01 -3.18
C ILE A 49 7.54 -0.92 -2.20
N VAL A 50 7.65 0.35 -2.57
CA VAL A 50 7.24 1.48 -1.73
C VAL A 50 5.76 1.38 -1.32
N PRO A 51 4.80 1.27 -2.26
CA PRO A 51 3.39 1.14 -1.90
C PRO A 51 3.10 -0.16 -1.15
N PHE A 52 3.78 -1.26 -1.48
CA PHE A 52 3.67 -2.51 -0.71
C PHE A 52 4.04 -2.32 0.76
N VAL A 53 5.18 -1.67 1.04
CA VAL A 53 5.61 -1.37 2.41
C VAL A 53 4.62 -0.44 3.09
N ALA A 54 4.13 0.60 2.39
CA ALA A 54 3.10 1.49 2.91
C ALA A 54 1.82 0.72 3.30
N GLY A 55 1.36 -0.19 2.44
CA GLY A 55 0.21 -1.05 2.70
C GLY A 55 0.41 -1.95 3.92
N LEU A 56 1.60 -2.52 4.08
CA LEU A 56 1.95 -3.35 5.23
C LEU A 56 1.94 -2.54 6.53
N VAL A 57 2.48 -1.31 6.51
CA VAL A 57 2.45 -0.38 7.65
C VAL A 57 1.01 0.02 8.02
N VAL A 58 0.17 0.35 7.03
CA VAL A 58 -1.24 0.67 7.28
C VAL A 58 -1.98 -0.50 7.91
N ALA A 59 -1.76 -1.72 7.43
CA ALA A 59 -2.34 -2.91 8.02
C ALA A 59 -1.85 -3.16 9.45
N TRP A 60 -0.56 -2.94 9.73
CA TRP A 60 0.02 -3.02 11.08
C TRP A 60 -0.62 -2.06 12.08
N ILE A 61 -0.91 -0.84 11.66
CA ILE A 61 -1.52 0.18 12.52
C ILE A 61 -3.01 -0.09 12.70
N PHE A 62 -3.76 -0.31 11.62
CA PHE A 62 -5.22 -0.36 11.66
C PHE A 62 -5.78 -1.75 11.99
N GLY A 63 -5.05 -2.82 11.67
CA GLY A 63 -5.47 -4.20 11.88
C GLY A 63 -6.59 -4.65 10.93
N GLN A 64 -7.73 -5.11 11.48
CA GLN A 64 -8.81 -5.72 10.68
C GLN A 64 -9.53 -4.68 9.83
N GLY A 65 -9.41 -4.82 8.51
CA GLY A 65 -9.89 -3.83 7.54
C GLY A 65 -8.79 -2.95 6.95
N GLY A 66 -7.53 -3.16 7.35
CA GLY A 66 -6.37 -2.49 6.76
C GLY A 66 -6.32 -2.66 5.25
N LYS A 67 -6.62 -3.85 4.74
CA LYS A 67 -6.64 -4.16 3.29
C LYS A 67 -7.40 -3.15 2.42
N TRP A 68 -8.50 -2.57 2.91
CA TRP A 68 -9.27 -1.57 2.18
C TRP A 68 -8.71 -0.17 2.35
N LEU A 69 -8.12 0.11 3.52
CA LEU A 69 -7.53 1.40 3.82
C LEU A 69 -6.20 1.61 3.07
N CYS A 70 -5.48 0.54 2.74
CA CYS A 70 -4.19 0.57 2.05
C CYS A 70 -4.24 1.15 0.62
N TYR A 71 -5.41 1.19 -0.02
CA TYR A 71 -5.59 1.79 -1.35
C TYR A 71 -5.49 3.32 -1.33
N PHE A 72 -5.92 3.96 -0.25
CA PHE A 72 -6.03 5.41 -0.17
C PHE A 72 -4.68 6.14 -0.09
N PRO A 73 -3.68 5.68 0.70
CA PRO A 73 -2.40 6.34 0.78
C PRO A 73 -1.70 6.56 -0.58
N PRO A 74 -1.45 5.51 -1.40
CA PRO A 74 -0.82 5.71 -2.69
C PRO A 74 -1.69 6.55 -3.63
N LEU A 75 -3.00 6.32 -3.67
CA LEU A 75 -3.91 7.09 -4.51
C LEU A 75 -3.84 8.59 -4.18
N PHE A 76 -3.89 8.93 -2.89
CA PHE A 76 -3.86 10.30 -2.41
C PHE A 76 -2.53 10.98 -2.77
N VAL A 77 -1.40 10.33 -2.51
CA VAL A 77 -0.07 10.88 -2.80
C VAL A 77 0.11 11.08 -4.31
N ARG A 78 -0.28 10.11 -5.14
CA ARG A 78 -0.15 10.22 -6.60
C ARG A 78 -1.07 11.28 -7.18
N CYS A 79 -2.33 11.37 -6.72
CA CYS A 79 -3.24 12.43 -7.16
C CYS A 79 -2.69 13.82 -6.83
N LEU A 80 -2.12 14.00 -5.63
CA LEU A 80 -1.51 15.27 -5.25
C LEU A 80 -0.26 15.59 -6.09
N ALA A 81 0.63 14.62 -6.29
CA ALA A 81 1.83 14.81 -7.11
C ALA A 81 1.49 15.16 -8.57
N TYR A 82 0.52 14.46 -9.16
CA TYR A 82 0.05 14.75 -10.51
C TYR A 82 -0.61 16.13 -10.60
N ALA A 83 -1.48 16.48 -9.65
CA ALA A 83 -2.12 17.80 -9.61
C ALA A 83 -1.09 18.92 -9.42
N GLN A 84 -0.06 18.70 -8.59
CA GLN A 84 1.03 19.65 -8.38
C GLN A 84 1.76 19.95 -9.69
N ILE A 85 2.10 18.92 -10.47
CA ILE A 85 2.78 19.10 -11.75
C ILE A 85 1.83 19.69 -12.80
N ALA A 86 0.58 19.26 -12.86
CA ALA A 86 -0.36 19.72 -13.86
C ALA A 86 -0.82 21.17 -13.66
N LEU A 87 -0.88 21.66 -12.41
CA LEU A 87 -1.45 22.97 -12.08
C LEU A 87 -0.40 24.01 -11.66
N PHE A 88 0.73 23.61 -11.09
CA PHE A 88 1.64 24.55 -10.42
C PHE A 88 3.10 24.47 -10.89
N GLU A 89 3.59 23.32 -11.36
CA GLU A 89 4.98 23.18 -11.79
C GLU A 89 5.11 23.18 -13.32
N GLN A 90 6.22 23.70 -13.82
CA GLN A 90 6.59 23.50 -15.22
C GLN A 90 7.30 22.16 -15.36
N VAL A 91 6.92 21.39 -16.39
CA VAL A 91 7.57 20.11 -16.69
C VAL A 91 9.03 20.38 -17.08
N PRO A 92 10.03 19.76 -16.41
CA PRO A 92 11.44 19.97 -16.71
C PRO A 92 11.77 19.64 -18.18
N PRO A 93 12.76 20.32 -18.79
CA PRO A 93 13.16 20.04 -20.17
C PRO A 93 13.58 18.57 -20.35
N GLY A 94 13.05 17.92 -21.38
CA GLY A 94 13.31 16.50 -21.66
C GLY A 94 12.34 15.52 -20.99
N ASN A 95 11.46 16.00 -20.12
CA ASN A 95 10.37 15.23 -19.56
C ASN A 95 9.04 15.64 -20.19
N ALA A 96 8.10 14.71 -20.29
CA ALA A 96 6.70 14.98 -20.60
C ALA A 96 5.84 14.54 -19.42
N LEU A 97 4.78 15.29 -19.13
CA LEU A 97 3.74 14.82 -18.21
C LEU A 97 2.99 13.67 -18.87
N ILE A 98 2.87 12.55 -18.15
CA ILE A 98 2.14 11.39 -18.66
C ILE A 98 0.66 11.74 -18.84
N PRO A 99 0.04 11.43 -19.99
CA PRO A 99 -1.40 11.62 -20.17
C PRO A 99 -2.21 10.88 -19.11
N LEU A 100 -3.29 11.50 -18.64
CA LEU A 100 -4.09 11.01 -17.51
C LEU A 100 -4.51 9.53 -17.65
N GLY A 101 -4.86 9.08 -18.86
CA GLY A 101 -5.22 7.70 -19.12
C GLY A 101 -4.08 6.71 -18.88
N TRP A 102 -2.85 7.07 -19.27
CA TRP A 102 -1.67 6.23 -19.09
C TRP A 102 -1.17 6.27 -17.64
N TRP A 103 -1.23 7.44 -17.01
CA TRP A 103 -0.91 7.60 -15.59
C TRP A 103 -1.86 6.78 -14.70
N GLY A 104 -3.15 6.73 -15.05
CA GLY A 104 -4.16 5.93 -14.34
C GLY A 104 -3.80 4.45 -14.23
N PHE A 105 -3.19 3.86 -15.26
CA PHE A 105 -2.70 2.48 -15.20
C PHE A 105 -1.60 2.29 -14.16
N PHE A 106 -0.65 3.24 -14.06
CA PHE A 106 0.40 3.19 -13.05
C PHE A 106 -0.18 3.38 -11.64
N VAL A 107 -1.16 4.28 -11.48
CA VAL A 107 -1.85 4.44 -10.19
C VAL A 107 -2.51 3.14 -9.75
N ILE A 108 -3.19 2.43 -10.66
CA ILE A 108 -3.79 1.13 -10.35
C ILE A 108 -2.71 0.12 -9.93
N LEU A 109 -1.58 0.04 -10.62
CA LEU A 109 -0.49 -0.86 -10.23
C LEU A 109 0.09 -0.54 -8.84
N VAL A 110 0.28 0.74 -8.53
CA VAL A 110 0.74 1.19 -7.22
C VAL A 110 -0.31 0.85 -6.15
N MET A 111 -1.59 1.07 -6.44
CA MET A 111 -2.71 0.73 -5.55
C MET A 111 -2.79 -0.77 -5.27
N GLU A 112 -2.70 -1.62 -6.29
CA GLU A 112 -2.69 -3.08 -6.15
C GLU A 112 -1.47 -3.56 -5.37
N SER A 113 -0.30 -2.95 -5.58
CA SER A 113 0.91 -3.26 -4.81
C SER A 113 0.74 -2.95 -3.32
N ALA A 114 0.10 -1.83 -2.98
CA ALA A 114 -0.27 -1.52 -1.61
C ALA A 114 -1.32 -2.47 -1.03
N ALA A 115 -2.27 -2.91 -1.86
CA ALA A 115 -3.27 -3.89 -1.44
C ALA A 115 -2.63 -5.23 -1.07
N PHE A 116 -1.67 -5.72 -1.87
CA PHE A 116 -0.89 -6.93 -1.53
C PHE A 116 -0.16 -6.77 -0.19
N GLY A 117 0.48 -5.63 0.04
CA GLY A 117 1.12 -5.32 1.32
C GLY A 117 0.14 -5.29 2.48
N GLY A 118 -1.05 -4.72 2.28
CA GLY A 118 -2.12 -4.66 3.26
C GLY A 118 -2.69 -6.02 3.63
N ILE A 119 -2.94 -6.88 2.64
CA ILE A 119 -3.40 -8.25 2.83
C ILE A 119 -2.34 -9.05 3.61
N LEU A 120 -1.08 -8.97 3.18
CA LEU A 120 0.00 -9.70 3.82
C LEU A 120 0.23 -9.21 5.26
N GLY A 121 0.18 -7.90 5.49
CA GLY A 121 0.25 -7.31 6.83
C GLY A 121 -0.89 -7.79 7.74
N GLU A 122 -2.12 -7.83 7.23
CA GLU A 122 -3.27 -8.34 7.97
C GLU A 122 -3.11 -9.83 8.34
N VAL A 123 -2.57 -10.66 7.43
CA VAL A 123 -2.26 -12.07 7.67
C VAL A 123 -1.19 -12.23 8.75
N PHE A 124 -0.11 -11.44 8.70
CA PHE A 124 0.99 -11.51 9.67
C PHE A 124 0.57 -11.12 11.08
N ILE A 125 -0.19 -10.03 11.25
CA ILE A 125 -0.64 -9.58 12.58
C ILE A 125 -1.58 -10.59 13.21
N LYS A 126 -2.53 -11.11 12.43
CA LYS A 126 -3.71 -11.75 13.03
C LYS A 126 -3.68 -13.26 13.10
N ARG A 127 -2.65 -13.97 12.62
CA ARG A 127 -2.59 -15.45 12.66
C ARG A 127 -3.97 -16.09 12.38
N ILE A 128 -4.72 -15.57 11.40
CA ILE A 128 -6.19 -15.80 11.27
C ILE A 128 -6.54 -17.29 11.02
N TYR A 129 -5.53 -18.11 10.74
CA TYR A 129 -5.64 -19.57 10.66
C TYR A 129 -5.30 -20.34 11.93
N THR A 130 -5.06 -19.67 13.07
CA THR A 130 -5.00 -20.38 14.35
C THR A 130 -6.44 -20.61 14.78
N ARG A 131 -7.00 -21.75 14.39
CA ARG A 131 -8.22 -22.30 14.99
C ARG A 131 -8.14 -22.07 16.51
N PRO A 132 -9.18 -21.54 17.18
CA PRO A 132 -9.16 -21.44 18.62
C PRO A 132 -8.84 -22.84 19.17
N ALA A 133 -7.93 -22.96 20.14
CA ALA A 133 -7.52 -24.25 20.69
C ALA A 133 -8.72 -25.10 21.14
N SER A 134 -9.81 -24.44 21.53
CA SER A 134 -11.14 -25.01 21.79
C SER A 134 -11.74 -25.79 20.60
N ALA A 135 -11.68 -25.28 19.37
CA ALA A 135 -12.17 -25.98 18.18
C ALA A 135 -11.29 -27.18 17.79
N LYS A 136 -9.99 -27.13 18.14
CA LYS A 136 -9.07 -28.25 17.95
C LYS A 136 -9.31 -29.37 18.98
N LEU A 137 -9.55 -29.00 20.24
CA LEU A 137 -9.95 -29.94 21.30
C LEU A 137 -11.32 -30.59 21.01
N ALA A 138 -12.30 -29.82 20.55
CA ALA A 138 -13.63 -30.34 20.21
C ALA A 138 -13.63 -31.29 19.01
N SER A 139 -12.60 -31.23 18.16
CA SER A 139 -12.42 -32.14 17.02
C SER A 139 -11.56 -33.37 17.33
N MET A 140 -10.99 -33.48 18.54
CA MET A 140 -10.24 -34.67 18.92
C MET A 140 -11.21 -35.78 19.31
N PRO A 141 -11.04 -37.01 18.77
CA PRO A 141 -11.81 -38.15 19.25
C PRO A 141 -11.58 -38.33 20.75
N PRO A 142 -12.60 -38.76 21.52
CA PRO A 142 -12.43 -39.01 22.95
C PRO A 142 -11.25 -39.98 23.14
N PRO A 143 -10.37 -39.75 24.13
CA PRO A 143 -9.27 -40.65 24.38
C PRO A 143 -9.85 -42.03 24.66
N ASP A 144 -9.45 -43.02 23.84
CA ASP A 144 -9.86 -44.41 23.98
C ASP A 144 -9.67 -44.84 25.43
N ALA A 145 -10.78 -44.99 26.15
CA ALA A 145 -10.77 -45.58 27.48
C ALA A 145 -10.33 -47.04 27.30
N LYS A 146 -9.08 -47.32 27.68
CA LYS A 146 -8.55 -48.68 27.82
C LYS A 146 -8.10 -48.89 29.25
N PRO A 147 -8.23 -50.12 29.75
CA PRO A 147 -9.45 -50.93 29.86
C PRO A 147 -10.14 -50.77 31.22
#